data_AF-A0A6P7QEY6-F1
#
_entry.id   AF-A0A6P7QEY6-F1
#
_cell.length_a   1.000
_cell.length_b   1.000
_cell.length_c   1.000
_cell.angle_alpha   90.00
_cell.angle_beta   90.00
_cell.angle_gamma   90.00
#
_symmetry.space_group_name_H-M   'P 1'
#
loop_
_entity.id
_entity.type
_entity.pdbx_description
1 polymer ?
#
loop_
_entity_poly.entity_id
_entity_poly.type
_entity_poly.pdbx_seq_one_letter_code
_entity_poly.pdbx_strand_id
1 'polypeptide(L)'
;MLSGMGEGKISGGAAVSDSSSASMNVCILRVTQKTWETMQNERHLQQPENKILQQLRSRGDDLFVVTEVLQTKEEVQITEVHSQEGSGQFTLPGALCLKGEGKGHQSRKKMVTIPAGSILAFRVAQLLIGSKWDILLVSDEKQRTFEPSSGDRKAVGQRHHGLNVLAALCSIGKQLSLLSDGIEEEELIEADFQGLYAEVKACSSELESLEMELRQQLLVNIGRILQDQPSMEALEASLEQGLCSGGQVEPLDGPAGRILECLVLDSGELVPELAGPILYLLGALAVLSETQQQLLAKALETTVLSKQLELVKHVLEQSTPWQEQSSVSLPTVLLGDCWDEKNPSWVLLEECGLGLQVESPQVHWEPTSLIPTSALYASLFLLSSLGQKPC
;
A
#
# COMPACT_ATOMS: atom_id res chain seq x y z
N MET A 1 -30.51 14.71 -1.12
CA MET A 1 -31.43 13.62 -1.49
C MET A 1 -30.62 12.56 -2.23
N LEU A 2 -30.55 11.33 -1.71
CA LEU A 2 -29.91 10.21 -2.39
C LEU A 2 -30.74 9.88 -3.64
N SER A 3 -30.15 9.99 -4.83
CA SER A 3 -30.84 9.76 -6.09
C SER A 3 -29.97 8.86 -6.95
N GLY A 4 -30.25 7.57 -6.88
CA GLY A 4 -29.54 6.52 -7.61
C GLY A 4 -29.26 5.36 -6.67
N MET A 5 -30.27 4.51 -6.48
CA MET A 5 -30.11 3.26 -5.75
C MET A 5 -29.92 2.16 -6.79
N GLY A 6 -28.69 1.69 -6.95
CA GLY A 6 -28.38 0.54 -7.80
C GLY A 6 -28.46 -0.74 -6.97
N GLU A 7 -29.15 -1.76 -7.45
CA GLU A 7 -29.24 -3.05 -6.76
C GLU A 7 -28.38 -4.10 -7.47
N GLY A 8 -27.68 -4.91 -6.69
CA GLY A 8 -26.80 -5.94 -7.21
C GLY A 8 -26.79 -7.19 -6.33
N LYS A 9 -26.34 -8.30 -6.91
CA LYS A 9 -26.16 -9.57 -6.22
C LYS A 9 -24.73 -10.05 -6.43
N ILE A 10 -23.99 -10.25 -5.34
CA ILE A 10 -22.65 -10.84 -5.36
C ILE A 10 -22.81 -12.35 -5.12
N SER A 11 -22.18 -13.18 -5.94
CA SER A 11 -22.19 -14.65 -5.76
C SER A 11 -20.75 -15.17 -5.79
N GLY A 12 -20.41 -16.07 -4.87
CA GLY A 12 -19.12 -16.74 -4.80
C GLY A 12 -19.24 -18.25 -5.07
N GLY A 13 -18.16 -18.88 -5.55
CA GLY A 13 -18.10 -20.33 -5.71
C GLY A 13 -17.83 -21.01 -4.36
N ALA A 14 -18.86 -21.62 -3.76
CA ALA A 14 -18.70 -22.45 -2.57
C ALA A 14 -18.91 -23.92 -2.93
N ALA A 15 -17.89 -24.76 -2.73
CA ALA A 15 -18.02 -26.21 -2.90
C ALA A 15 -18.61 -26.85 -1.63
N VAL A 16 -19.80 -27.45 -1.82
CA VAL A 16 -20.47 -28.50 -1.03
C VAL A 16 -20.70 -28.25 0.48
N SER A 17 -21.91 -27.78 0.80
CA SER A 17 -22.80 -28.42 1.78
C SER A 17 -24.23 -27.91 1.56
N ASP A 18 -25.23 -28.80 1.59
CA ASP A 18 -26.62 -28.62 1.11
C ASP A 18 -27.49 -27.55 1.82
N SER A 19 -26.94 -26.44 2.32
CA SER A 19 -27.73 -25.43 3.06
C SER A 19 -27.22 -23.99 3.02
N SER A 20 -26.13 -23.66 2.32
CA SER A 20 -25.58 -22.30 2.32
C SER A 20 -25.84 -21.57 1.01
N SER A 21 -26.62 -20.48 1.06
CA SER A 21 -26.71 -19.54 -0.06
C SER A 21 -25.38 -18.82 -0.24
N ALA A 22 -24.63 -19.14 -1.30
CA ALA A 22 -23.35 -18.53 -1.63
C ALA A 22 -23.49 -17.13 -2.27
N SER A 23 -24.54 -16.38 -1.91
CA SER A 23 -24.84 -15.10 -2.54
C SER A 23 -25.40 -14.08 -1.56
N MET A 24 -24.98 -12.82 -1.72
CA MET A 24 -25.38 -11.68 -0.89
C MET A 24 -25.95 -10.55 -1.75
N ASN A 25 -27.06 -9.98 -1.29
CA ASN A 25 -27.68 -8.81 -1.91
C ASN A 25 -26.99 -7.53 -1.42
N VAL A 26 -26.62 -6.68 -2.37
CA VAL A 26 -25.93 -5.40 -2.11
C VAL A 26 -26.67 -4.25 -2.78
N CYS A 27 -26.42 -3.03 -2.30
CA CYS A 27 -26.92 -1.81 -2.91
C CYS A 27 -25.84 -0.74 -2.98
N ILE A 28 -25.91 0.06 -4.04
CA ILE A 28 -25.03 1.21 -4.25
C ILE A 28 -25.81 2.47 -3.89
N LEU A 29 -25.21 3.31 -3.04
CA LEU A 29 -25.68 4.64 -2.71
C LEU A 29 -24.71 5.67 -3.27
N ARG A 30 -25.21 6.61 -4.09
CA ARG A 30 -24.40 7.67 -4.71
C ARG A 30 -24.95 9.06 -4.39
N VAL A 31 -24.04 10.00 -4.14
CA VAL A 31 -24.35 11.43 -4.10
C VAL A 31 -24.24 12.01 -5.51
N THR A 32 -25.32 12.62 -6.00
CA THR A 32 -25.35 13.18 -7.36
C THR A 32 -24.54 14.46 -7.46
N GLN A 33 -23.92 14.70 -8.63
CA GLN A 33 -23.17 15.93 -8.92
C GLN A 33 -23.99 17.20 -8.65
N LYS A 34 -25.28 17.20 -9.04
CA LYS A 34 -26.20 18.32 -8.75
C LYS A 34 -26.28 18.66 -7.25
N THR A 35 -26.18 17.66 -6.37
CA THR A 35 -26.18 17.89 -4.92
C THR A 35 -24.91 18.60 -4.49
N TRP A 36 -23.75 18.23 -5.04
CA TRP A 36 -22.47 18.89 -4.78
C TRP A 36 -22.47 20.33 -5.28
N GLU A 37 -22.91 20.57 -6.52
CA GLU A 37 -23.02 21.93 -7.11
C GLU A 37 -23.94 22.83 -6.27
N THR A 38 -25.08 22.29 -5.80
CA THR A 38 -26.01 23.04 -4.94
C THR A 38 -25.34 23.36 -3.59
N MET A 39 -24.69 22.38 -2.97
CA MET A 39 -24.02 22.55 -1.68
C MET A 39 -22.88 23.57 -1.74
N GLN A 40 -22.09 23.56 -2.82
CA GLN A 40 -20.98 24.50 -3.04
C GLN A 40 -21.46 25.95 -3.21
N ASN A 41 -22.62 26.13 -3.87
CA ASN A 41 -23.24 27.45 -4.02
C ASN A 41 -23.89 27.95 -2.73
N GLU A 42 -24.45 27.04 -1.91
CA GLU A 42 -25.18 27.40 -0.68
C GLU A 42 -24.28 27.52 0.56
N ARG A 43 -23.16 26.81 0.61
CA ARG A 43 -22.28 26.70 1.79
C ARG A 43 -20.85 27.08 1.46
N HIS A 44 -20.30 27.98 2.25
CA HIS A 44 -18.90 28.39 2.15
C HIS A 44 -18.06 27.78 3.26
N LEU A 45 -16.74 27.81 3.07
CA LEU A 45 -15.78 27.37 4.08
C LEU A 45 -16.00 28.15 5.37
N GLN A 46 -16.08 27.43 6.49
CA GLN A 46 -16.25 28.02 7.81
C GLN A 46 -15.03 28.89 8.15
N GLN A 47 -15.30 30.10 8.64
CA GLN A 47 -14.28 31.02 9.14
C GLN A 47 -14.57 31.37 10.62
N PRO A 48 -13.58 31.29 11.53
CA PRO A 48 -12.20 30.84 11.30
C PRO A 48 -12.10 29.34 10.93
N GLU A 49 -11.02 28.97 10.23
CA GLU A 49 -10.76 27.60 9.79
C GLU A 49 -10.74 26.61 10.98
N ASN A 50 -11.28 25.42 10.77
CA ASN A 50 -11.34 24.39 11.80
C ASN A 50 -9.92 23.88 12.15
N LYS A 51 -9.69 23.58 13.43
CA LYS A 51 -8.39 23.08 13.93
C LYS A 51 -7.90 21.83 13.18
N ILE A 52 -8.79 20.93 12.80
CA ILE A 52 -8.43 19.72 12.05
C ILE A 52 -7.92 20.09 10.66
N LEU A 53 -8.60 21.00 9.95
CA LEU A 53 -8.15 21.46 8.63
C LEU A 53 -6.79 22.15 8.69
N GLN A 54 -6.53 22.92 9.75
CA GLN A 54 -5.21 23.54 9.96
C GLN A 54 -4.11 22.49 10.16
N GLN A 55 -4.37 21.43 10.93
CA GLN A 55 -3.42 20.34 11.13
C GLN A 55 -3.14 19.57 9.83
N LEU A 56 -4.19 19.19 9.10
CA LEU A 56 -4.05 18.50 7.81
C LEU A 56 -3.30 19.36 6.79
N ARG A 57 -3.58 20.67 6.75
CA ARG A 57 -2.83 21.63 5.93
C ARG A 57 -1.35 21.69 6.30
N SER A 58 -1.01 21.64 7.59
CA SER A 58 0.39 21.66 8.04
C SER A 58 1.17 20.40 7.65
N ARG A 59 0.49 19.25 7.56
CA ARG A 59 1.08 17.99 7.11
C ARG A 59 1.08 17.86 5.58
N GLY A 60 0.21 18.61 4.91
CA GLY A 60 0.04 18.56 3.47
C GLY A 60 -0.81 17.37 3.01
N ASP A 61 -1.65 16.84 3.91
CA ASP A 61 -2.51 15.68 3.67
C ASP A 61 -3.61 16.00 2.65
N ASP A 62 -3.82 15.10 1.69
CA ASP A 62 -4.93 15.22 0.76
C ASP A 62 -6.24 14.74 1.41
N LEU A 63 -7.29 15.54 1.24
CA LEU A 63 -8.62 15.26 1.73
C LEU A 63 -9.49 14.67 0.64
N PHE A 64 -10.18 13.59 0.98
CA PHE A 64 -11.09 12.90 0.10
C PHE A 64 -12.48 12.79 0.73
N VAL A 65 -13.51 12.91 -0.11
CA VAL A 65 -14.91 12.78 0.30
C VAL A 65 -15.49 11.54 -0.37
N VAL A 66 -16.16 10.70 0.42
CA VAL A 66 -16.87 9.53 -0.11
C VAL A 66 -18.08 9.98 -0.92
N THR A 67 -18.10 9.66 -2.21
CA THR A 67 -19.17 10.04 -3.15
C THR A 67 -20.12 8.89 -3.47
N GLU A 68 -19.65 7.66 -3.29
CA GLU A 68 -20.42 6.44 -3.53
C GLU A 68 -20.02 5.35 -2.55
N VAL A 69 -20.98 4.56 -2.10
CA VAL A 69 -20.75 3.39 -1.24
C VAL A 69 -21.51 2.18 -1.76
N LEU A 70 -20.89 1.01 -1.69
CA LEU A 70 -21.51 -0.30 -1.87
C LEU A 70 -21.76 -0.89 -0.49
N GLN A 71 -23.00 -1.18 -0.14
CA GLN A 71 -23.37 -1.69 1.19
C GLN A 71 -24.25 -2.94 1.13
N THR A 72 -24.26 -3.72 2.22
CA THR A 72 -25.13 -4.88 2.38
C THR A 72 -26.59 -4.46 2.55
N LYS A 73 -27.52 -5.22 1.96
CA LYS A 73 -28.96 -5.01 2.17
C LYS A 73 -29.51 -5.75 3.38
N GLU A 74 -28.93 -6.90 3.68
CA GLU A 74 -29.39 -7.83 4.70
C GLU A 74 -28.20 -8.27 5.55
N GLU A 75 -28.49 -8.79 6.74
CA GLU A 75 -27.48 -9.42 7.57
C GLU A 75 -27.06 -10.76 6.94
N VAL A 76 -25.76 -10.98 6.82
CA VAL A 76 -25.19 -12.20 6.23
C VAL A 76 -24.20 -12.83 7.19
N GLN A 77 -24.28 -14.15 7.34
CA GLN A 77 -23.31 -14.93 8.10
C GLN A 77 -22.37 -15.65 7.14
N ILE A 78 -21.09 -15.31 7.21
CA ILE A 78 -20.04 -15.98 6.45
C ILE A 78 -19.36 -16.97 7.38
N THR A 79 -19.28 -18.22 6.94
CA THR A 79 -18.59 -19.28 7.68
C THR A 79 -17.39 -19.75 6.88
N GLU A 80 -16.20 -19.54 7.43
CA GLU A 80 -14.96 -20.14 6.95
C GLU A 80 -14.81 -21.52 7.60
N VAL A 81 -14.67 -22.55 6.77
CA VAL A 81 -14.42 -23.93 7.23
C VAL A 81 -13.01 -24.32 6.80
N HIS A 82 -12.09 -24.37 7.74
CA HIS A 82 -10.75 -24.89 7.49
C HIS A 82 -10.69 -26.36 7.92
N SER A 83 -10.48 -27.28 6.99
CA SER A 83 -10.25 -28.70 7.26
C SER A 83 -8.78 -29.04 7.08
N GLN A 84 -8.09 -29.37 8.17
CA GLN A 84 -6.73 -29.92 8.10
C GLN A 84 -6.81 -31.42 8.37
N GLU A 85 -6.47 -32.25 7.37
CA GLU A 85 -6.29 -33.68 7.58
C GLU A 85 -4.93 -33.92 8.23
N GLY A 86 -4.93 -34.21 9.52
CA GLY A 86 -3.74 -34.64 10.24
C GLY A 86 -3.67 -36.17 10.28
N SER A 87 -2.64 -36.75 9.67
CA SER A 87 -2.23 -38.13 10.01
C SER A 87 -1.12 -38.05 11.06
N GLY A 88 -1.39 -38.55 12.26
CA GLY A 88 -0.46 -38.52 13.39
C GLY A 88 -0.19 -39.93 13.88
N GLN A 89 1.07 -40.35 13.88
CA GLN A 89 1.49 -41.59 14.53
C GLN A 89 1.98 -41.24 15.93
N PHE A 90 1.18 -41.53 16.96
CA PHE A 90 1.55 -41.30 18.35
C PHE A 90 2.31 -42.51 18.91
N THR A 91 3.49 -42.28 19.49
CA THR A 91 4.19 -43.30 20.29
C THR A 91 4.27 -42.79 21.73
N LEU A 92 3.53 -43.42 22.64
CA LEU A 92 3.57 -43.09 24.06
C LEU A 92 4.72 -43.89 24.74
N PRO A 93 5.63 -43.26 25.51
CA PRO A 93 6.65 -43.99 26.24
C PRO A 93 6.05 -44.61 27.51
N GLY A 94 5.99 -45.94 27.56
CA GLY A 94 5.66 -46.70 28.76
C GLY A 94 4.45 -47.62 28.60
N ALA A 95 4.73 -48.90 28.34
CA ALA A 95 3.83 -50.06 28.32
C ALA A 95 2.89 -50.24 27.10
N LEU A 96 3.12 -51.36 26.40
CA LEU A 96 2.38 -51.97 25.28
C LEU A 96 2.19 -51.10 24.01
N CYS A 97 2.93 -51.46 22.96
CA CYS A 97 2.80 -50.93 21.61
C CYS A 97 1.41 -51.22 21.02
N LEU A 98 0.49 -50.26 21.10
CA LEU A 98 -0.69 -50.20 20.25
C LEU A 98 -0.40 -49.22 19.10
N LYS A 99 -0.16 -49.77 17.91
CA LYS A 99 -0.03 -48.99 16.68
C LYS A 99 -1.44 -48.63 16.19
N GLY A 100 -1.96 -47.49 16.63
CA GLY A 100 -3.21 -46.93 16.15
C GLY A 100 -2.96 -45.92 15.03
N GLU A 101 -3.58 -46.12 13.87
CA GLU A 101 -3.61 -45.16 12.77
C GLU A 101 -4.91 -44.34 12.91
N GLY A 102 -4.80 -43.13 13.45
CA GLY A 102 -5.93 -42.22 13.64
C GLY A 102 -5.90 -41.11 12.60
N LYS A 103 -6.91 -41.03 11.73
CA LYS A 103 -7.21 -39.81 10.98
C LYS A 103 -7.89 -38.83 11.94
N GLY A 104 -7.16 -37.82 12.39
CA GLY A 104 -7.72 -36.70 13.14
C GLY A 104 -8.24 -35.66 12.16
N HIS A 105 -9.55 -35.40 12.18
CA HIS A 105 -10.16 -34.31 11.43
C HIS A 105 -10.40 -33.14 12.39
N GLN A 106 -9.54 -32.13 12.36
CA GLN A 106 -9.75 -30.90 13.14
C GLN A 106 -10.30 -29.83 12.19
N SER A 107 -11.63 -29.66 12.18
CA SER A 107 -12.27 -28.58 11.44
C SER A 107 -12.42 -27.37 12.35
N ARG A 108 -11.78 -26.24 12.00
CA ARG A 108 -11.99 -24.96 12.68
C ARG A 108 -13.00 -24.17 11.86
N LYS A 109 -14.17 -23.91 12.44
CA LYS A 109 -15.21 -23.05 11.85
C LYS A 109 -15.07 -21.65 12.44
N LYS A 110 -14.73 -20.66 11.62
CA LYS A 110 -14.82 -19.25 11.99
C LYS A 110 -16.08 -18.68 11.34
N MET A 111 -16.93 -18.03 12.13
CA MET A 111 -18.17 -17.43 11.66
C MET A 111 -18.09 -15.92 11.89
N VAL A 112 -18.40 -15.15 10.85
CA VAL A 112 -18.47 -13.69 10.89
C VAL A 112 -19.87 -13.27 10.45
N THR A 113 -20.48 -12.37 11.21
CA THR A 113 -21.78 -11.78 10.89
C THR A 113 -21.57 -10.36 10.36
N ILE A 114 -22.07 -10.10 9.16
CA ILE A 114 -22.05 -8.79 8.51
C ILE A 114 -23.46 -8.21 8.58
N PRO A 115 -23.73 -7.17 9.39
CA PRO A 115 -25.07 -6.61 9.53
C PRO A 115 -25.54 -5.89 8.26
N ALA A 116 -26.85 -5.70 8.14
CA ALA A 116 -27.44 -4.88 7.07
C ALA A 116 -26.94 -3.42 7.15
N GLY A 117 -26.64 -2.82 6.00
CA GLY A 117 -26.07 -1.47 5.89
C GLY A 117 -24.56 -1.40 6.09
N SER A 118 -23.85 -2.54 6.16
CA SER A 118 -22.39 -2.57 6.24
C SER A 118 -21.78 -2.14 4.91
N ILE A 119 -20.85 -1.19 4.93
CA ILE A 119 -20.13 -0.75 3.73
C ILE A 119 -19.06 -1.79 3.39
N LEU A 120 -19.05 -2.25 2.13
CA LEU A 120 -18.11 -3.22 1.60
C LEU A 120 -17.05 -2.57 0.72
N ALA A 121 -17.41 -1.50 0.01
CA ALA A 121 -16.50 -0.73 -0.84
C ALA A 121 -17.03 0.72 -0.97
N PHE A 122 -16.15 1.65 -1.35
CA PHE A 122 -16.50 3.05 -1.53
C PHE A 122 -15.68 3.70 -2.64
N ARG A 123 -16.23 4.76 -3.22
CA ARG A 123 -15.54 5.65 -4.17
C ARG A 123 -15.35 7.01 -3.52
N VAL A 124 -14.20 7.61 -3.75
CA VAL A 124 -13.85 8.93 -3.23
C VAL A 124 -13.65 9.94 -4.35
N ALA A 125 -13.81 11.22 -4.01
CA ALA A 125 -13.42 12.37 -4.82
C ALA A 125 -12.58 13.32 -3.98
N GLN A 126 -11.52 13.89 -4.57
CA GLN A 126 -10.61 14.76 -3.84
C GLN A 126 -11.25 16.13 -3.60
N LEU A 127 -11.06 16.68 -2.40
CA LEU A 127 -11.51 18.00 -2.00
C LEU A 127 -10.37 19.00 -2.22
N LEU A 128 -10.67 20.12 -2.86
CA LEU A 128 -9.76 21.26 -3.00
C LEU A 128 -10.18 22.37 -2.05
N ILE A 129 -9.21 22.95 -1.33
CA ILE A 129 -9.41 23.99 -0.32
C ILE A 129 -8.45 25.15 -0.61
N GLY A 130 -8.99 26.18 -1.28
CA GLY A 130 -8.35 27.48 -1.48
C GLY A 130 -9.21 28.61 -0.90
N SER A 131 -9.40 29.68 -1.68
CA SER A 131 -10.38 30.74 -1.35
C SER A 131 -11.83 30.25 -1.39
N LYS A 132 -12.08 29.17 -2.14
CA LYS A 132 -13.33 28.41 -2.21
C LYS A 132 -13.01 26.92 -2.03
N TRP A 133 -14.02 26.11 -1.78
CA TRP A 133 -13.89 24.66 -1.79
C TRP A 133 -14.52 24.06 -3.04
N ASP A 134 -13.94 23.00 -3.56
CA ASP A 134 -14.46 22.27 -4.73
C ASP A 134 -14.18 20.76 -4.64
N ILE A 135 -14.94 19.95 -5.37
CA ILE A 135 -14.76 18.49 -5.42
C ILE A 135 -14.36 18.07 -6.83
N LEU A 136 -13.19 17.46 -6.94
CA LEU A 136 -12.72 16.82 -8.16
C LEU A 136 -13.35 15.44 -8.32
N LEU A 137 -14.48 15.37 -9.03
CA LEU A 137 -15.11 14.09 -9.39
C LEU A 137 -14.25 13.28 -10.36
N VAL A 138 -13.44 13.96 -11.18
CA VAL A 138 -12.37 13.37 -11.98
C VAL A 138 -11.06 13.66 -11.24
N SER A 139 -10.35 12.61 -10.85
CA SER A 139 -9.10 12.77 -10.09
C SER A 139 -8.02 13.43 -10.96
N ASP A 140 -7.44 14.53 -10.49
CA ASP A 140 -6.22 15.12 -11.05
C ASP A 140 -5.11 14.97 -10.02
N GLU A 141 -4.18 14.04 -10.29
CA GLU A 141 -3.11 13.63 -9.36
C GLU A 141 -2.05 14.71 -9.14
N LYS A 142 -2.05 15.76 -9.98
CA LYS A 142 -1.14 16.90 -9.82
C LYS A 142 -1.68 17.94 -8.85
N GLN A 143 -2.97 17.89 -8.55
CA GLN A 143 -3.60 18.85 -7.66
C GLN A 143 -3.59 18.34 -6.23
N ARG A 144 -3.07 19.16 -5.32
CA ARG A 144 -3.18 18.92 -3.88
C ARG A 144 -4.41 19.60 -3.31
N THR A 145 -4.94 19.03 -2.23
CA THR A 145 -6.07 19.61 -1.49
C THR A 145 -5.80 21.03 -1.06
N PHE A 146 -4.58 21.33 -0.60
CA PHE A 146 -4.20 22.66 -0.13
C PHE A 146 -3.23 23.31 -1.13
N GLU A 147 -3.56 24.50 -1.62
CA GLU A 147 -2.62 25.27 -2.44
C GLU A 147 -1.35 25.61 -1.62
N PRO A 148 -0.14 25.36 -2.15
CA PRO A 148 1.10 25.77 -1.51
C PRO A 148 1.15 27.30 -1.41
N SER A 149 1.60 27.82 -0.26
CA SER A 149 1.68 29.26 -0.04
C SER A 149 2.57 29.94 -1.10
N SER A 150 2.09 31.04 -1.67
CA SER A 150 2.61 31.67 -2.89
C SER A 150 3.99 32.35 -2.77
N GLY A 151 4.65 32.24 -1.62
CA GLY A 151 5.96 32.88 -1.34
C GLY A 151 7.13 32.31 -2.16
N ASP A 152 7.04 31.05 -2.60
CA ASP A 152 8.20 30.34 -3.15
C ASP A 152 8.06 29.90 -4.63
N ARG A 153 7.14 30.54 -5.38
CA ARG A 153 6.89 30.20 -6.80
C ARG A 153 8.13 30.27 -7.72
N LYS A 154 9.26 30.84 -7.30
CA LYS A 154 10.47 30.95 -8.12
C LYS A 154 11.60 29.98 -7.78
N ALA A 155 11.50 29.21 -6.69
CA ALA A 155 12.46 28.15 -6.35
C ALA A 155 11.80 26.75 -6.33
N VAL A 156 10.49 26.69 -6.03
CA VAL A 156 9.75 25.45 -5.75
C VAL A 156 9.15 24.80 -7.00
N GLY A 157 8.92 25.59 -8.06
CA GLY A 157 8.32 25.10 -9.32
C GLY A 157 9.15 24.10 -10.13
N GLN A 158 10.42 23.86 -9.75
CA GLN A 158 11.28 22.84 -10.38
C GLN A 158 11.78 21.75 -9.41
N ARG A 159 11.50 21.86 -8.10
CA ARG A 159 12.11 20.97 -7.07
C ARG A 159 11.12 20.20 -6.21
N HIS A 160 9.81 20.40 -6.40
CA HIS A 160 8.77 19.68 -5.66
C HIS A 160 8.07 18.65 -6.55
N HIS A 161 8.83 17.85 -7.30
CA HIS A 161 8.37 16.55 -7.82
C HIS A 161 8.37 15.48 -6.71
N GLY A 162 8.24 15.89 -5.45
CA GLY A 162 8.37 15.03 -4.27
C GLY A 162 7.20 14.07 -4.15
N LEU A 163 7.30 12.96 -4.87
CA LEU A 163 7.24 11.61 -4.31
C LEU A 163 6.12 11.39 -3.28
N ASN A 164 4.88 11.70 -3.64
CA ASN A 164 3.74 11.13 -2.92
C ASN A 164 3.56 9.70 -3.45
N VAL A 165 4.06 8.72 -2.68
CA VAL A 165 3.95 7.28 -2.96
C VAL A 165 2.51 6.88 -3.22
N LEU A 166 1.55 7.44 -2.47
CA LEU A 166 0.14 7.17 -2.69
C LEU A 166 -0.33 7.78 -4.01
N ALA A 167 0.14 8.97 -4.41
CA ALA A 167 -0.21 9.54 -5.72
C ALA A 167 0.41 8.75 -6.87
N ALA A 168 1.69 8.36 -6.77
CA ALA A 168 2.39 7.56 -7.77
C ALA A 168 1.82 6.14 -7.88
N LEU A 169 1.58 5.44 -6.76
CA LEU A 169 0.95 4.12 -6.75
C LEU A 169 -0.54 4.16 -7.10
N CYS A 170 -1.28 5.23 -6.74
CA CYS A 170 -2.65 5.42 -7.19
C CYS A 170 -2.75 5.74 -8.69
N SER A 171 -1.75 6.41 -9.27
CA SER A 171 -1.64 6.66 -10.72
C SER A 171 -1.67 5.36 -11.50
N ILE A 172 -0.87 4.40 -11.05
CA ILE A 172 -0.81 3.06 -11.61
C ILE A 172 -2.14 2.32 -11.37
N GLY A 173 -2.72 2.43 -10.17
CA GLY A 173 -3.98 1.76 -9.80
C GLY A 173 -5.24 2.27 -10.54
N LYS A 174 -5.31 3.54 -10.95
CA LYS A 174 -6.51 4.14 -11.57
C LYS A 174 -6.60 3.94 -13.08
N GLN A 175 -5.49 3.79 -13.80
CA GLN A 175 -5.52 3.45 -15.24
C GLN A 175 -6.27 2.14 -15.51
N LEU A 176 -6.31 1.23 -14.53
CA LEU A 176 -7.08 -0.01 -14.54
C LEU A 176 -8.60 0.19 -14.47
N SER A 177 -9.05 1.30 -13.89
CA SER A 177 -10.47 1.55 -13.59
C SER A 177 -11.21 2.34 -14.68
N LEU A 178 -10.49 2.96 -15.62
CA LEU A 178 -11.05 3.93 -16.58
C LEU A 178 -11.56 3.33 -17.90
N LEU A 179 -11.44 2.02 -18.15
CA LEU A 179 -11.91 1.42 -19.40
C LEU A 179 -13.37 0.91 -19.38
N SER A 180 -14.19 1.33 -18.41
CA SER A 180 -15.61 0.94 -18.36
C SER A 180 -16.60 1.97 -18.92
N ASP A 181 -16.19 3.18 -19.33
CA ASP A 181 -17.07 4.03 -20.14
C ASP A 181 -16.26 5.06 -20.91
N GLY A 182 -16.45 5.10 -22.23
CA GLY A 182 -15.67 5.94 -23.13
C GLY A 182 -15.97 7.42 -22.97
N ILE A 183 -14.93 8.25 -22.98
CA ILE A 183 -14.74 9.42 -23.86
C ILE A 183 -13.41 10.14 -23.55
N GLU A 184 -12.72 10.43 -24.67
CA GLU A 184 -11.68 11.41 -25.01
C GLU A 184 -10.28 11.39 -24.35
N GLU A 185 -9.32 11.32 -25.27
CA GLU A 185 -7.88 11.20 -25.15
C GLU A 185 -7.24 12.50 -24.63
N GLU A 186 -6.73 12.45 -23.41
CA GLU A 186 -5.62 13.31 -22.98
C GLU A 186 -4.45 12.37 -22.69
N GLU A 187 -3.33 12.61 -23.38
CA GLU A 187 -2.13 11.77 -23.54
C GLU A 187 -1.80 10.95 -22.28
N LEU A 188 -2.37 9.75 -22.20
CA LEU A 188 -2.17 8.78 -21.12
C LEU A 188 -0.73 8.30 -21.22
N ILE A 189 0.13 8.76 -20.31
CA ILE A 189 1.41 8.09 -20.07
C ILE A 189 1.02 6.73 -19.48
N GLU A 190 0.98 5.67 -20.29
CA GLU A 190 0.82 4.31 -19.80
C GLU A 190 1.87 4.10 -18.70
N ALA A 191 1.41 3.88 -17.47
CA ALA A 191 2.31 3.59 -16.37
C ALA A 191 2.93 2.22 -16.65
N ASP A 192 4.21 2.22 -17.00
CA ASP A 192 4.98 1.03 -17.31
C ASP A 192 6.07 0.80 -16.26
N PHE A 193 6.69 -0.38 -16.32
CA PHE A 193 7.79 -0.70 -15.41
C PHE A 193 8.96 0.29 -15.52
N GLN A 194 9.19 0.90 -16.69
CA GLN A 194 10.26 1.88 -16.86
C GLN A 194 10.01 3.16 -16.07
N GLY A 195 8.76 3.63 -16.00
CA GLY A 195 8.36 4.74 -15.14
C GLY A 195 8.66 4.46 -13.67
N LEU A 196 8.20 3.30 -13.17
CA LEU A 196 8.46 2.87 -11.80
C LEU A 196 9.97 2.74 -11.51
N TYR A 197 10.73 2.14 -12.42
CA TYR A 197 12.18 2.00 -12.28
C TYR A 197 12.88 3.37 -12.22
N ALA A 198 12.52 4.30 -13.11
CA ALA A 198 13.10 5.62 -13.16
C ALA A 198 12.83 6.41 -11.87
N GLU A 199 11.61 6.32 -11.33
CA GLU A 199 11.22 6.94 -10.06
C GLU A 199 12.06 6.41 -8.90
N VAL A 200 12.08 5.09 -8.71
CA VAL A 200 12.82 4.46 -7.62
C VAL A 200 14.32 4.68 -7.76
N LYS A 201 14.85 4.70 -8.99
CA LYS A 201 16.28 4.98 -9.23
C LYS A 201 16.64 6.43 -8.93
N ALA A 202 15.75 7.40 -9.21
CA ALA A 202 15.96 8.79 -8.83
C ALA A 202 16.06 8.92 -7.30
N CYS A 203 15.12 8.34 -6.55
CA CYS A 203 15.15 8.28 -5.08
C CYS A 203 16.45 7.66 -4.54
N SER A 204 16.87 6.53 -5.12
CA SER A 204 18.13 5.87 -4.73
C SER A 204 19.35 6.75 -4.95
N SER A 205 19.38 7.51 -6.05
CA SER A 205 20.55 8.32 -6.42
C SER A 205 20.78 9.48 -5.44
N GLU A 206 19.70 10.03 -4.87
CA GLU A 206 19.77 11.03 -3.81
C GLU A 206 20.36 10.43 -2.51
N LEU A 207 19.92 9.22 -2.14
CA LEU A 207 20.44 8.50 -0.97
C LEU A 207 21.87 7.99 -1.14
N GLU A 208 22.29 7.62 -2.36
CA GLU A 208 23.65 7.16 -2.67
C GLU A 208 24.73 8.23 -2.39
N SER A 209 24.34 9.51 -2.36
CA SER A 209 25.24 10.63 -2.04
C SER A 209 25.66 10.71 -0.57
N LEU A 210 24.96 9.98 0.32
CA LEU A 210 25.25 9.94 1.74
C LEU A 210 26.50 9.11 2.07
N GLU A 211 27.21 9.56 3.11
CA GLU A 211 28.32 8.83 3.71
C GLU A 211 27.88 7.43 4.15
N MET A 212 28.78 6.45 4.05
CA MET A 212 28.47 5.05 4.34
C MET A 212 27.97 4.86 5.77
N GLU A 213 28.59 5.52 6.73
CA GLU A 213 28.23 5.49 8.14
C GLU A 213 26.78 5.94 8.35
N LEU A 214 26.36 7.03 7.70
CA LEU A 214 24.98 7.53 7.76
C LEU A 214 24.00 6.55 7.10
N ARG A 215 24.35 5.99 5.93
CA ARG A 215 23.49 4.99 5.28
C ARG A 215 23.29 3.74 6.12
N GLN A 216 24.35 3.26 6.78
CA GLN A 216 24.26 2.12 7.68
C GLN A 216 23.44 2.45 8.95
N GLN A 217 23.59 3.67 9.48
CA GLN A 217 22.77 4.14 10.60
C GLN A 217 21.28 4.20 10.21
N LEU A 218 20.96 4.75 9.03
CA LEU A 218 19.60 4.76 8.48
C LEU A 218 19.07 3.33 8.34
N LEU A 219 19.82 2.44 7.69
CA LEU A 219 19.40 1.05 7.45
C LEU A 219 19.09 0.29 8.75
N VAL A 220 19.96 0.40 9.75
CA VAL A 220 19.78 -0.27 11.05
C VAL A 220 18.55 0.25 11.79
N ASN A 221 18.34 1.57 11.79
CA ASN A 221 17.19 2.14 12.48
C ASN A 221 15.88 1.89 11.71
N ILE A 222 15.90 1.86 10.36
CA ILE A 222 14.76 1.46 9.53
C ILE A 222 14.36 0.02 9.86
N GLY A 223 15.33 -0.89 9.95
CA GLY A 223 15.07 -2.28 10.38
C GLY A 223 14.43 -2.41 11.75
N ARG A 224 14.64 -1.44 12.65
CA ARG A 224 14.03 -1.40 13.99
C ARG A 224 12.61 -0.84 13.96
N ILE A 225 12.35 0.23 13.21
CA ILE A 225 10.99 0.80 13.10
C ILE A 225 10.04 -0.10 12.29
N LEU A 226 10.56 -0.99 11.43
CA LEU A 226 9.75 -2.02 10.76
C LEU A 226 9.06 -2.99 11.72
N GLN A 227 9.49 -3.02 12.98
CA GLN A 227 8.87 -3.83 14.05
C GLN A 227 8.00 -2.98 14.99
N ASP A 228 7.91 -1.67 14.75
CA ASP A 228 7.24 -0.70 15.62
C ASP A 228 6.44 0.31 14.77
N GLN A 229 5.25 -0.12 14.35
CA GLN A 229 4.36 0.64 13.47
C GLN A 229 4.09 2.08 13.97
N PRO A 230 3.80 2.33 15.27
CA PRO A 230 3.65 3.70 15.78
C PRO A 230 4.88 4.59 15.57
N SER A 231 6.09 4.04 15.68
CA SER A 231 7.33 4.79 15.43
C SER A 231 7.51 5.14 13.95
N MET A 232 7.09 4.25 13.05
CA MET A 232 7.10 4.49 11.60
C MET A 232 6.13 5.62 11.24
N GLU A 233 4.88 5.54 11.71
CA GLU A 233 3.84 6.55 11.48
C GLU A 233 4.22 7.93 12.06
N ALA A 234 4.85 7.96 13.25
CA ALA A 234 5.32 9.21 13.85
C ALA A 234 6.45 9.85 13.03
N LEU A 235 7.35 9.04 12.46
CA LEU A 235 8.43 9.51 11.60
C LEU A 235 7.87 10.05 10.27
N GLU A 236 6.96 9.31 9.63
CA GLU A 236 6.27 9.77 8.41
C GLU A 236 5.60 11.13 8.62
N ALA A 237 4.79 11.26 9.67
CA ALA A 237 4.09 12.51 9.99
C ALA A 237 5.05 13.69 10.23
N SER A 238 6.21 13.42 10.84
CA SER A 238 7.23 14.46 11.10
C SER A 238 7.92 14.92 9.81
N LEU A 239 8.21 13.98 8.90
CA LEU A 239 8.80 14.29 7.59
C LEU A 239 7.79 15.02 6.70
N GLU A 240 6.54 14.58 6.66
CA GLU A 240 5.46 15.25 5.93
C GLU A 240 5.28 16.69 6.41
N GLN A 241 5.19 16.90 7.72
CA GLN A 241 5.07 18.23 8.30
C GLN A 241 6.26 19.12 7.90
N GLY A 242 7.49 18.65 8.07
CA GLY A 242 8.67 19.45 7.75
C GLY A 242 8.83 19.72 6.24
N LEU A 243 8.45 18.79 5.37
CA LEU A 243 8.52 18.95 3.91
C LEU A 243 7.38 19.83 3.35
N CYS A 244 6.18 19.77 3.94
CA CYS A 244 5.01 20.50 3.45
C CYS A 244 4.89 21.90 4.04
N SER A 245 5.17 22.08 5.33
CA SER A 245 5.04 23.36 6.03
C SER A 245 6.37 24.08 6.26
N GLY A 246 7.50 23.38 6.14
CA GLY A 246 8.82 23.91 6.46
C GLY A 246 9.03 24.11 7.97
N GLY A 247 10.21 24.61 8.32
CA GLY A 247 10.57 24.96 9.70
C GLY A 247 11.22 23.82 10.49
N GLN A 248 11.30 24.01 11.82
CA GLN A 248 11.96 23.08 12.72
C GLN A 248 11.05 21.88 13.02
N VAL A 249 11.60 20.67 12.90
CA VAL A 249 10.92 19.44 13.26
C VAL A 249 11.25 19.08 14.70
N GLU A 250 10.23 18.68 15.48
CA GLU A 250 10.43 18.24 16.85
C GLU A 250 11.22 16.92 16.88
N PRO A 251 12.25 16.80 17.73
CA PRO A 251 12.99 15.54 17.87
C PRO A 251 12.07 14.41 18.32
N LEU A 252 12.22 13.24 17.71
CA LEU A 252 11.58 12.01 18.12
C LEU A 252 12.51 11.20 19.03
N ASP A 253 11.93 10.29 19.82
CA ASP A 253 12.68 9.33 20.61
C ASP A 253 13.00 8.05 19.81
N GLY A 254 13.95 7.26 20.33
CA GLY A 254 14.20 5.91 19.82
C GLY A 254 14.79 5.85 18.41
N PRO A 255 14.57 4.74 17.67
CA PRO A 255 15.10 4.56 16.32
C PRO A 255 14.57 5.60 15.30
N ALA A 256 13.31 6.01 15.43
CA ALA A 256 12.72 7.07 14.62
C ALA A 256 13.48 8.40 14.80
N GLY A 257 13.80 8.76 16.04
CA GLY A 257 14.65 9.91 16.36
C GLY A 257 16.04 9.84 15.71
N ARG A 258 16.68 8.67 15.75
CA ARG A 258 18.00 8.46 15.13
C ARG A 258 17.98 8.58 13.61
N ILE A 259 16.86 8.25 12.97
CA ILE A 259 16.66 8.48 11.53
C ILE A 259 16.49 9.98 11.30
N LEU A 260 15.62 10.63 12.07
CA LEU A 260 15.35 12.07 11.93
C LEU A 260 16.62 12.91 12.14
N GLU A 261 17.47 12.56 13.10
CA GLU A 261 18.79 13.18 13.32
C GLU A 261 19.69 13.14 12.07
N CYS A 262 19.54 12.17 11.19
CA CYS A 262 20.31 12.08 9.93
C CYS A 262 19.75 12.98 8.82
N LEU A 263 18.53 13.50 8.99
CA LEU A 263 17.77 14.23 7.97
C LEU A 263 17.63 15.72 8.28
N VAL A 264 17.97 16.13 9.49
CA VAL A 264 17.92 17.53 9.96
C VAL A 264 19.31 18.16 10.00
N LEU A 265 19.37 19.46 9.76
CA LEU A 265 20.54 20.29 10.06
C LEU A 265 20.63 20.58 11.56
N ASP A 266 21.75 21.15 12.02
CA ASP A 266 21.92 21.64 13.40
C ASP A 266 20.83 22.67 13.81
N SER A 267 20.19 23.31 12.82
CA SER A 267 19.06 24.21 13.03
C SER A 267 17.74 23.49 13.33
N GLY A 268 17.65 22.17 13.16
CA GLY A 268 16.41 21.38 13.26
C GLY A 268 15.53 21.41 12.01
N GLU A 269 15.99 22.03 10.92
CA GLU A 269 15.28 22.05 9.63
C GLU A 269 15.64 20.81 8.80
N LEU A 270 14.65 20.24 8.10
CA LEU A 270 14.87 19.09 7.21
C LEU A 270 15.66 19.49 5.97
N VAL A 271 16.52 18.59 5.51
CA VAL A 271 17.16 18.64 4.20
C VAL A 271 16.24 17.94 3.19
N PRO A 272 15.54 18.67 2.29
CA PRO A 272 14.52 18.07 1.43
C PRO A 272 15.04 16.96 0.51
N GLU A 273 16.28 17.11 0.03
CA GLU A 273 16.97 16.14 -0.84
C GLU A 273 17.27 14.80 -0.14
N LEU A 274 17.18 14.74 1.19
CA LEU A 274 17.37 13.52 1.97
C LEU A 274 16.07 13.04 2.60
N ALA A 275 15.27 13.97 3.12
CA ALA A 275 14.00 13.68 3.75
C ALA A 275 12.95 13.16 2.74
N GLY A 276 12.95 13.66 1.51
CA GLY A 276 12.03 13.22 0.45
C GLY A 276 12.16 11.73 0.12
N PRO A 277 13.36 11.23 -0.21
CA PRO A 277 13.57 9.79 -0.46
C PRO A 277 13.24 8.89 0.75
N ILE A 278 13.50 9.34 1.98
CA ILE A 278 13.15 8.57 3.17
C ILE A 278 11.63 8.54 3.38
N LEU A 279 10.93 9.67 3.21
CA LEU A 279 9.46 9.68 3.25
C LEU A 279 8.87 8.76 2.18
N TYR A 280 9.45 8.74 0.98
CA TYR A 280 9.05 7.83 -0.09
C TYR A 280 9.22 6.35 0.31
N LEU A 281 10.37 6.00 0.91
CA LEU A 281 10.59 4.65 1.40
C LEU A 281 9.57 4.26 2.49
N LEU A 282 9.31 5.15 3.45
CA LEU A 282 8.36 4.89 4.53
C LEU A 282 6.95 4.67 3.98
N GLY A 283 6.48 5.53 3.07
CA GLY A 283 5.19 5.34 2.40
C GLY A 283 5.09 4.02 1.62
N ALA A 284 6.18 3.56 0.99
CA ALA A 284 6.21 2.25 0.35
C ALA A 284 6.14 1.09 1.36
N LEU A 285 6.78 1.24 2.52
CA LEU A 285 6.74 0.25 3.61
C LEU A 285 5.36 0.21 4.29
N ALA A 286 4.67 1.35 4.42
CA ALA A 286 3.34 1.45 5.03
C ALA A 286 2.25 0.72 4.22
N VAL A 287 2.46 0.53 2.91
CA VAL A 287 1.56 -0.27 2.05
C VAL A 287 1.69 -1.77 2.29
N LEU A 288 2.84 -2.23 2.81
CA LEU A 288 3.12 -3.64 3.03
C LEU A 288 2.41 -4.16 4.28
N SER A 289 2.11 -5.47 4.31
CA SER A 289 1.54 -6.12 5.48
C SER A 289 2.55 -6.25 6.62
N GLU A 290 2.06 -6.41 7.85
CA GLU A 290 2.91 -6.62 9.04
C GLU A 290 3.86 -7.82 8.85
N THR A 291 3.37 -8.91 8.24
CA THR A 291 4.18 -10.09 7.91
C THR A 291 5.33 -9.73 6.97
N GLN A 292 5.07 -8.94 5.92
CA GLN A 292 6.08 -8.53 4.95
C GLN A 292 7.13 -7.61 5.61
N GLN A 293 6.71 -6.65 6.41
CA GLN A 293 7.61 -5.74 7.13
C GLN A 293 8.54 -6.50 8.09
N GLN A 294 8.02 -7.49 8.82
CA GLN A 294 8.83 -8.36 9.70
C GLN A 294 9.84 -9.22 8.92
N LEU A 295 9.43 -9.78 7.78
CA LEU A 295 10.34 -10.54 6.91
C LEU A 295 11.44 -9.65 6.33
N LEU A 296 11.12 -8.42 5.92
CA LEU A 296 12.09 -7.44 5.46
C LEU A 296 13.07 -7.04 6.56
N ALA A 297 12.59 -6.81 7.79
CA ALA A 297 13.44 -6.53 8.95
C ALA A 297 14.47 -7.65 9.18
N LYS A 298 14.05 -8.91 9.06
CA LYS A 298 14.94 -10.08 9.17
C LYS A 298 15.88 -10.23 7.97
N ALA A 299 15.43 -9.88 6.77
CA ALA A 299 16.24 -9.94 5.55
C ALA A 299 17.38 -8.90 5.59
N LEU A 300 17.13 -7.73 6.19
CA LEU A 300 18.13 -6.69 6.43
C LEU A 300 19.31 -7.19 7.28
N GLU A 301 19.06 -8.03 8.28
CA GLU A 301 20.12 -8.63 9.11
C GLU A 301 20.99 -9.65 8.35
N THR A 302 20.43 -10.29 7.33
CA THR A 302 21.05 -11.42 6.64
C THR A 302 21.63 -11.04 5.26
N THR A 303 21.51 -9.78 4.84
CA THR A 303 21.95 -9.25 3.52
C THR A 303 21.33 -9.95 2.30
N VAL A 304 20.23 -10.69 2.51
CA VAL A 304 19.53 -11.43 1.46
C VAL A 304 18.40 -10.55 0.91
N LEU A 305 18.72 -9.39 0.33
CA LEU A 305 17.72 -8.51 -0.31
C LEU A 305 17.80 -8.56 -1.83
N SER A 306 18.98 -8.85 -2.40
CA SER A 306 19.20 -8.85 -3.85
C SER A 306 18.40 -9.91 -4.60
N LYS A 307 18.24 -11.11 -4.01
CA LYS A 307 17.46 -12.20 -4.63
C LYS A 307 15.97 -11.83 -4.72
N GLN A 308 15.41 -11.30 -3.64
CA GLN A 308 14.01 -10.87 -3.56
C GLN A 308 13.77 -9.71 -4.51
N LEU A 309 14.69 -8.74 -4.58
CA LEU A 309 14.61 -7.62 -5.50
C LEU A 309 14.54 -8.10 -6.97
N GLU A 310 15.44 -9.00 -7.39
CA GLU A 310 15.43 -9.54 -8.75
C GLU A 310 14.18 -10.38 -9.05
N LEU A 311 13.66 -11.13 -8.06
CA LEU A 311 12.40 -11.87 -8.21
C LEU A 311 11.22 -10.93 -8.43
N VAL A 312 11.03 -9.94 -7.57
CA VAL A 312 9.91 -8.98 -7.65
C VAL A 312 10.02 -8.15 -8.93
N LYS A 313 11.25 -7.74 -9.31
CA LYS A 313 11.53 -7.08 -10.58
C LYS A 313 11.08 -7.93 -11.77
N HIS A 314 11.46 -9.20 -11.81
CA HIS A 314 11.08 -10.12 -12.89
C HIS A 314 9.55 -10.29 -12.96
N VAL A 315 8.86 -10.35 -11.81
CA VAL A 315 7.39 -10.39 -11.78
C VAL A 315 6.79 -9.15 -12.44
N LEU A 316 7.22 -7.94 -12.03
CA LEU A 316 6.69 -6.68 -12.56
C LEU A 316 7.00 -6.47 -14.04
N GLU A 317 8.21 -6.86 -14.50
CA GLU A 317 8.60 -6.77 -15.91
C GLU A 317 7.76 -7.71 -16.78
N GLN A 318 7.54 -8.95 -16.34
CA GLN A 318 6.83 -9.98 -17.11
C GLN A 318 5.31 -9.90 -17.00
N SER A 319 4.78 -9.13 -16.05
CA SER A 319 3.33 -8.91 -15.89
C SER A 319 2.79 -7.78 -16.75
N THR A 320 3.61 -7.13 -17.58
CA THR A 320 3.18 -6.07 -18.49
C THR A 320 2.38 -6.65 -19.67
N PRO A 321 1.20 -6.11 -20.03
CA PRO A 321 0.50 -4.97 -19.41
C PRO A 321 -0.16 -5.33 -18.08
N TRP A 322 0.02 -4.49 -17.05
CA TRP A 322 -0.45 -4.74 -15.68
C TRP A 322 -1.97 -4.82 -15.53
N GLN A 323 -2.71 -4.45 -16.58
CA GLN A 323 -4.16 -4.45 -16.71
C GLN A 323 -4.76 -5.83 -16.87
N GLU A 324 -3.98 -6.78 -17.38
CA GLU A 324 -4.47 -8.10 -17.70
C GLU A 324 -4.01 -9.12 -16.66
N GLN A 325 -4.89 -10.08 -16.34
CA GLN A 325 -4.47 -11.26 -15.60
C GLN A 325 -3.50 -12.05 -16.46
N SER A 326 -2.32 -12.32 -15.89
CA SER A 326 -1.25 -13.02 -16.59
C SER A 326 -0.63 -14.09 -15.69
N SER A 327 0.22 -14.93 -16.27
CA SER A 327 0.95 -15.94 -15.51
C SER A 327 2.43 -15.81 -15.78
N VAL A 328 3.21 -15.62 -14.72
CA VAL A 328 4.64 -15.36 -14.80
C VAL A 328 5.39 -16.61 -14.37
N SER A 329 6.35 -17.01 -15.21
CA SER A 329 7.31 -18.07 -14.87
C SER A 329 8.54 -17.46 -14.23
N LEU A 330 8.88 -17.93 -13.03
CA LEU A 330 10.04 -17.47 -12.27
C LEU A 330 11.29 -18.23 -12.70
N PRO A 331 12.45 -17.55 -12.87
CA PRO A 331 13.70 -18.20 -13.20
C PRO A 331 14.12 -19.18 -12.10
N THR A 332 14.42 -20.43 -12.47
CA THR A 332 14.88 -21.48 -11.54
C THR A 332 16.12 -21.10 -10.74
N VAL A 333 16.98 -20.23 -11.30
CA VAL A 333 18.16 -19.70 -10.61
C VAL A 333 17.80 -18.80 -9.41
N LEU A 334 16.66 -18.10 -9.48
CA LEU A 334 16.20 -17.19 -8.43
C LEU A 334 15.38 -17.90 -7.33
N LEU A 335 14.76 -19.04 -7.66
CA LEU A 335 13.90 -19.82 -6.75
C LEU A 335 14.66 -20.50 -5.60
N GLY A 336 15.97 -20.71 -5.74
CA GLY A 336 16.80 -21.34 -4.70
C GLY A 336 16.51 -22.84 -4.50
N ASP A 337 16.88 -23.37 -3.33
CA ASP A 337 16.88 -24.82 -3.06
C ASP A 337 15.47 -25.41 -2.86
N CYS A 338 14.50 -24.63 -2.34
CA CYS A 338 13.10 -25.04 -2.18
C CYS A 338 12.16 -23.83 -2.39
N TRP A 339 11.31 -23.90 -3.42
CA TRP A 339 10.19 -22.97 -3.64
C TRP A 339 8.92 -23.59 -3.07
N ASP A 340 8.56 -23.16 -1.86
CA ASP A 340 7.38 -23.61 -1.13
C ASP A 340 6.82 -22.47 -0.26
N GLU A 341 5.68 -22.72 0.40
CA GLU A 341 4.98 -21.77 1.28
C GLU A 341 5.84 -21.27 2.46
N LYS A 342 6.99 -21.90 2.76
CA LYS A 342 7.91 -21.47 3.83
C LYS A 342 9.04 -20.60 3.32
N ASN A 343 9.20 -20.47 2.00
CA ASN A 343 10.20 -19.63 1.41
C ASN A 343 9.85 -18.14 1.68
N PRO A 344 10.78 -17.31 2.19
CA PRO A 344 10.49 -15.90 2.45
C PRO A 344 10.00 -15.15 1.21
N SER A 345 10.52 -15.46 0.02
CA SER A 345 10.08 -14.84 -1.24
C SER A 345 8.66 -15.26 -1.64
N TRP A 346 8.23 -16.48 -1.28
CA TRP A 346 6.85 -16.92 -1.48
C TRP A 346 5.91 -16.08 -0.63
N VAL A 347 6.17 -16.02 0.69
CA VAL A 347 5.32 -15.27 1.64
C VAL A 347 5.26 -13.79 1.26
N LEU A 348 6.38 -13.18 0.85
CA LEU A 348 6.40 -11.78 0.40
C LEU A 348 5.47 -11.54 -0.79
N LEU A 349 5.43 -12.44 -1.79
CA LEU A 349 4.59 -12.29 -2.97
C LEU A 349 3.12 -12.65 -2.70
N GLU A 350 2.88 -13.66 -1.86
CA GLU A 350 1.52 -14.07 -1.45
C GLU A 350 0.81 -12.94 -0.71
N GLU A 351 1.51 -12.27 0.21
CA GLU A 351 0.99 -11.11 0.95
C GLU A 351 0.77 -9.88 0.04
N CYS A 352 1.38 -9.82 -1.15
CA CYS A 352 1.03 -8.82 -2.17
C CYS A 352 -0.30 -9.10 -2.88
N GLY A 353 -0.93 -10.25 -2.62
CA GLY A 353 -2.16 -10.70 -3.28
C GLY A 353 -1.95 -11.60 -4.51
N LEU A 354 -0.71 -12.03 -4.76
CA LEU A 354 -0.40 -12.88 -5.92
C LEU A 354 -0.73 -14.35 -5.63
N GLY A 355 -1.40 -15.01 -6.58
CA GLY A 355 -1.64 -16.45 -6.50
C GLY A 355 -0.36 -17.22 -6.83
N LEU A 356 0.12 -18.06 -5.92
CA LEU A 356 1.38 -18.80 -6.09
C LEU A 356 1.18 -20.31 -6.21
N GLN A 357 2.03 -20.95 -7.01
CA GLN A 357 2.10 -22.40 -7.13
C GLN A 357 3.55 -22.88 -7.33
N VAL A 358 3.77 -24.16 -7.03
CA VAL A 358 5.10 -24.78 -7.15
C VAL A 358 5.47 -25.06 -8.61
N GLU A 359 4.49 -25.50 -9.40
CA GLU A 359 4.67 -25.83 -10.82
C GLU A 359 4.60 -24.57 -11.69
N SER A 360 5.31 -24.57 -12.82
CA SER A 360 5.28 -23.44 -13.76
C SER A 360 3.92 -23.38 -14.50
N PRO A 361 3.36 -22.18 -14.72
CA PRO A 361 3.84 -20.86 -14.27
C PRO A 361 3.61 -20.65 -12.76
N GLN A 362 4.64 -20.17 -12.04
CA GLN A 362 4.63 -20.12 -10.56
C GLN A 362 3.76 -19.01 -9.99
N VAL A 363 3.56 -17.91 -10.74
CA VAL A 363 2.86 -16.72 -10.25
C VAL A 363 1.67 -16.43 -11.14
N HIS A 364 0.50 -16.27 -10.54
CA HIS A 364 -0.69 -15.72 -11.15
C HIS A 364 -0.79 -14.23 -10.79
N TRP A 365 -0.67 -13.38 -11.81
CA TRP A 365 -0.72 -11.94 -11.65
C TRP A 365 -2.16 -11.44 -11.66
N GLU A 366 -2.50 -10.63 -10.65
CA GLU A 366 -3.76 -9.90 -10.59
C GLU A 366 -3.50 -8.39 -10.58
N PRO A 367 -4.29 -7.58 -11.31
CA PRO A 367 -4.12 -6.13 -11.31
C PRO A 367 -4.27 -5.46 -9.93
N THR A 368 -5.04 -6.08 -9.03
CA THR A 368 -5.18 -5.67 -7.61
C THR A 368 -3.86 -5.76 -6.83
N SER A 369 -2.94 -6.64 -7.25
CA SER A 369 -1.64 -6.86 -6.63
C SER A 369 -0.58 -5.85 -7.05
N LEU A 370 -0.89 -4.98 -8.02
CA LEU A 370 0.07 -4.04 -8.59
C LEU A 370 0.60 -3.03 -7.58
N ILE A 371 -0.28 -2.44 -6.77
CA ILE A 371 0.11 -1.46 -5.74
C ILE A 371 1.03 -2.11 -4.69
N PRO A 372 0.64 -3.23 -4.03
CA PRO A 372 1.52 -3.92 -3.08
C PRO A 372 2.85 -4.38 -3.70
N THR A 373 2.82 -4.92 -4.93
CA THR A 373 4.04 -5.45 -5.57
C THR A 373 5.00 -4.31 -5.96
N SER A 374 4.48 -3.17 -6.42
CA SER A 374 5.27 -1.98 -6.72
C SER A 374 5.89 -1.38 -5.45
N ALA A 375 5.13 -1.32 -4.36
CA ALA A 375 5.63 -0.87 -3.07
C ALA A 375 6.72 -1.80 -2.51
N LEU A 376 6.54 -3.12 -2.66
CA LEU A 376 7.55 -4.12 -2.29
C LEU A 376 8.83 -3.95 -3.11
N TYR A 377 8.70 -3.73 -4.42
CA TYR A 377 9.84 -3.45 -5.31
C TYR A 377 10.62 -2.20 -4.87
N ALA A 378 9.92 -1.08 -4.68
CA ALA A 378 10.51 0.18 -4.24
C ALA A 378 11.24 0.01 -2.89
N SER A 379 10.59 -0.65 -1.93
CA SER A 379 11.17 -0.94 -0.61
C SER A 379 12.45 -1.76 -0.71
N LEU A 380 12.43 -2.88 -1.43
CA LEU A 380 13.60 -3.74 -1.61
C LEU A 380 14.75 -3.02 -2.31
N PHE A 381 14.44 -2.19 -3.31
CA PHE A 381 15.45 -1.44 -4.07
C PHE A 381 16.18 -0.43 -3.18
N LEU A 382 15.43 0.40 -2.45
CA LEU A 382 15.99 1.46 -1.61
C LEU A 382 16.74 0.89 -0.41
N LEU A 383 16.20 -0.15 0.23
CA LEU A 383 16.89 -0.86 1.31
C LEU A 383 18.20 -1.51 0.83
N SER A 384 18.20 -2.09 -0.38
CA SER A 384 19.41 -2.63 -1.00
C SER A 384 20.44 -1.55 -1.29
N SER A 385 20.01 -0.39 -1.81
CA SER A 385 20.89 0.75 -2.11
C SER A 385 21.59 1.32 -0.87
N LEU A 386 20.87 1.44 0.24
CA LEU A 386 21.44 1.86 1.53
C LEU A 386 22.50 0.88 2.05
N GLY A 387 22.38 -0.42 1.73
CA GLY A 387 23.30 -1.47 2.14
C GLY A 387 24.54 -1.65 1.25
N GLN A 388 24.54 -1.12 0.02
CA GLN A 388 25.64 -1.33 -0.94
C GLN A 388 26.82 -0.37 -0.68
N LYS A 389 28.05 -0.90 -0.73
CA LYS A 389 29.26 -0.06 -0.76
C LYS A 389 29.33 0.66 -2.11
N PRO A 390 29.70 1.95 -2.18
CA PRO A 390 29.91 2.63 -3.44
C PRO A 390 31.05 1.93 -4.18
N CYS A 391 30.86 1.74 -5.49
CA CYS A 391 31.85 1.14 -6.39
C CYS A 391 33.13 1.96 -6.49
#